data_AF-A0A4S5E2R6-F1
#
_entry.id   AF-A0A4S5E2R6-F1
#
_cell.length_a   1.000
_cell.length_b   1.000
_cell.length_c   1.000
_cell.angle_alpha   90.00
_cell.angle_beta   90.00
_cell.angle_gamma   90.00
#
_symmetry.space_group_name_H-M   'P 1'
#
loop_
_entity.id
_entity.type
_entity.pdbx_description
1 polymer ?
#
loop_
_entity_poly.entity_id
_entity_poly.type
_entity_poly.pdbx_seq_one_letter_code
_entity_poly.pdbx_strand_id
1 'polypeptide(L)'
;MAAVTGAPTDLQAHRDSIRLREDRLVYELREILGAKLVAYLGSVKETRAVRQWADGERKPSAEVMQRLRDAYHVAALLHQHETAPVVQAWFMGMNPQLDDVPPARLLREGRLEDAGPAVLATARAFAAAG
;
A
#
# COMPACT_ATOMS: atom_id res chain seq x y z
N MET A 1 16.48 -27.40 -0.42
CA MET A 1 16.11 -26.45 -1.49
C MET A 1 14.63 -26.12 -1.37
N ALA A 2 14.28 -25.12 -0.53
CA ALA A 2 12.90 -24.66 -0.38
C ALA A 2 12.61 -23.61 -1.46
N ALA A 3 11.45 -23.73 -2.09
CA ALA A 3 11.07 -22.98 -3.28
C ALA A 3 10.91 -21.47 -3.00
N VAL A 4 11.43 -20.67 -3.93
CA VAL A 4 11.13 -19.25 -4.11
C VAL A 4 9.66 -19.15 -4.54
N THR A 5 8.73 -19.00 -3.60
CA THR A 5 7.30 -18.84 -3.92
C THR A 5 6.87 -17.36 -3.98
N GLY A 6 7.71 -16.41 -3.52
CA GLY A 6 7.35 -14.97 -3.46
C GLY A 6 7.75 -14.09 -4.65
N ALA A 7 8.69 -14.52 -5.51
CA ALA A 7 9.20 -13.68 -6.60
C ALA A 7 8.19 -13.40 -7.75
N PRO A 8 7.38 -14.38 -8.21
CA PRO A 8 6.40 -14.14 -9.27
C PRO A 8 5.28 -13.19 -8.83
N THR A 9 4.97 -13.20 -7.54
CA THR A 9 3.81 -12.52 -7.00
C THR A 9 4.13 -11.08 -6.55
N ASP A 10 5.35 -10.82 -6.05
CA ASP A 10 5.87 -9.46 -5.90
C ASP A 10 5.95 -8.74 -7.26
N LEU A 11 6.41 -9.45 -8.30
CA LEU A 11 6.44 -8.92 -9.67
C LEU A 11 5.03 -8.53 -10.16
N GLN A 12 4.00 -9.32 -9.83
CA GLN A 12 2.62 -9.01 -10.20
C GLN A 12 2.11 -7.77 -9.47
N ALA A 13 2.31 -7.67 -8.16
CA ALA A 13 1.93 -6.50 -7.37
C ALA A 13 2.64 -5.23 -7.86
N HIS A 14 3.93 -5.33 -8.21
CA HIS A 14 4.70 -4.25 -8.81
C HIS A 14 4.17 -3.85 -10.19
N ARG A 15 3.88 -4.83 -11.05
CA ARG A 15 3.34 -4.58 -12.38
C ARG A 15 2.02 -3.84 -12.30
N ASP A 16 1.14 -4.26 -11.39
CA ASP A 16 -0.18 -3.68 -11.23
C ASP A 16 -0.10 -2.29 -10.62
N SER A 17 0.81 -2.04 -9.67
CA SER A 17 1.02 -0.69 -9.11
C SER A 17 1.45 0.33 -10.16
N ILE A 18 2.14 -0.08 -11.22
CA ILE A 18 2.57 0.81 -12.32
C ILE A 18 1.51 0.89 -13.43
N ARG A 19 0.88 -0.23 -13.79
CA ARG A 19 0.03 -0.32 -14.99
C ARG A 19 -1.44 -0.01 -14.74
N LEU A 20 -1.92 -0.17 -13.51
CA LEU A 20 -3.31 0.16 -13.21
C LEU A 20 -3.56 1.66 -13.41
N ARG A 21 -4.71 1.94 -14.00
CA ARG A 21 -5.28 3.29 -14.03
C ARG A 21 -5.48 3.77 -12.60
N GLU A 22 -5.37 5.08 -12.40
CA GLU A 22 -5.40 5.70 -11.07
C GLU A 22 -6.71 5.41 -10.33
N ASP A 23 -7.84 5.50 -11.02
CA ASP A 23 -9.17 5.17 -10.49
C ASP A 23 -9.24 3.73 -9.98
N ARG A 24 -8.77 2.80 -10.82
CA ARG A 24 -8.81 1.38 -10.49
C ARG A 24 -7.86 1.02 -9.33
N LEU A 25 -6.68 1.62 -9.30
CA LEU A 25 -5.72 1.43 -8.23
C LEU A 25 -6.29 1.91 -6.90
N VAL A 26 -6.91 3.10 -6.87
CA VAL A 26 -7.53 3.62 -5.64
C VAL A 26 -8.72 2.77 -5.20
N TYR A 27 -9.51 2.27 -6.15
CA TYR A 27 -10.59 1.32 -5.87
C TYR A 27 -10.05 0.07 -5.17
N GLU A 28 -9.07 -0.62 -5.76
CA GLU A 28 -8.55 -1.87 -5.19
C GLU A 28 -7.83 -1.65 -3.86
N LEU A 29 -7.05 -0.57 -3.75
CA LEU A 29 -6.38 -0.20 -2.50
C LEU A 29 -7.40 0.05 -1.38
N ARG A 30 -8.54 0.67 -1.71
CA ARG A 30 -9.64 0.89 -0.77
C ARG A 30 -10.27 -0.44 -0.33
N GLU A 31 -10.42 -1.42 -1.20
CA GLU A 31 -10.97 -2.72 -0.84
C GLU A 31 -10.05 -3.48 0.15
N ILE A 32 -8.74 -3.31 0.02
CA ILE A 32 -7.75 -3.96 0.91
C ILE A 32 -7.60 -3.20 2.24
N LEU A 33 -7.36 -1.89 2.20
CA LEU A 33 -6.99 -1.09 3.38
C LEU A 33 -8.17 -0.38 4.04
N GLY A 34 -9.30 -0.30 3.36
CA GLY A 34 -10.46 0.48 3.78
C GLY A 34 -10.31 1.98 3.49
N ALA A 35 -11.45 2.65 3.28
CA ALA A 35 -11.49 4.04 2.83
C ALA A 35 -10.82 5.03 3.79
N LYS A 36 -10.85 4.78 5.11
CA LYS A 36 -10.24 5.67 6.11
C LYS A 36 -8.70 5.67 6.02
N LEU A 37 -8.09 4.50 5.86
CA LEU A 37 -6.64 4.39 5.77
C LEU A 37 -6.14 4.93 4.43
N VAL A 38 -6.86 4.70 3.34
CA VAL A 38 -6.56 5.31 2.04
C VAL A 38 -6.70 6.84 2.10
N ALA A 39 -7.70 7.37 2.82
CA ALA A 39 -7.83 8.81 3.02
C ALA A 39 -6.65 9.40 3.80
N TYR A 40 -6.21 8.70 4.85
CA TYR A 40 -5.02 9.06 5.63
C TYR A 40 -3.77 9.10 4.75
N LEU A 41 -3.52 8.05 3.95
CA LEU A 41 -2.39 8.00 3.00
C LEU A 41 -2.50 9.10 1.96
N GLY A 42 -3.70 9.37 1.46
CA GLY A 42 -3.97 10.42 0.49
C GLY A 42 -3.91 11.85 1.03
N SER A 43 -3.58 12.06 2.30
CA SER A 43 -3.58 13.36 2.97
C SER A 43 -4.91 14.12 2.84
N VAL A 44 -6.03 13.40 2.74
CA VAL A 44 -7.38 13.97 2.66
C VAL A 44 -8.16 13.72 3.94
N LYS A 45 -9.00 14.70 4.32
CA LYS A 45 -9.77 14.64 5.58
C LYS A 45 -10.97 13.69 5.52
N GLU A 46 -11.50 13.45 4.32
CA GLU A 46 -12.80 12.83 4.10
C GLU A 46 -12.67 11.61 3.17
N THR A 47 -13.34 10.51 3.52
CA THR A 47 -13.40 9.30 2.67
C THR A 47 -14.16 9.52 1.36
N ARG A 48 -14.97 10.59 1.28
CA ARG A 48 -15.61 11.03 0.03
C ARG A 48 -14.59 11.31 -1.08
N ALA A 49 -13.44 11.91 -0.75
CA ALA A 49 -12.40 12.17 -1.74
C ALA A 49 -11.85 10.87 -2.32
N VAL A 50 -11.63 9.85 -1.48
CA VAL A 50 -11.19 8.51 -1.92
C VAL A 50 -12.23 7.86 -2.82
N ARG A 51 -13.52 7.98 -2.49
CA ARG A 51 -14.60 7.50 -3.36
C ARG A 51 -14.55 8.17 -4.74
N GLN A 52 -14.45 9.49 -4.79
CA GLN A 52 -14.38 10.24 -6.07
C GLN A 52 -13.16 9.85 -6.91
N TRP A 53 -12.04 9.52 -6.26
CA TRP A 53 -10.88 8.98 -6.95
C TRP A 53 -11.14 7.59 -7.52
N ALA A 54 -11.70 6.68 -6.73
CA ALA A 54 -12.06 5.34 -7.17
C ALA A 54 -13.12 5.32 -8.29
N ASP A 55 -14.05 6.27 -8.26
CA ASP A 55 -15.11 6.45 -9.26
C ASP A 55 -14.59 7.20 -10.52
N GLY A 56 -13.35 7.70 -10.50
CA GLY A 56 -12.75 8.45 -11.61
C GLY A 56 -13.27 9.89 -11.79
N GLU A 57 -14.13 10.36 -10.88
CA GLU A 57 -14.70 11.72 -10.89
C GLU A 57 -13.65 12.80 -10.61
N ARG A 58 -12.62 12.45 -9.83
CA ARG A 58 -11.51 13.34 -9.47
C ARG A 58 -10.21 12.56 -9.54
N LYS A 59 -9.10 13.25 -9.84
CA LYS A 59 -7.75 12.68 -9.75
C LYS A 59 -7.01 13.17 -8.49
N PRO A 60 -6.23 12.30 -7.82
CA PRO A 60 -5.28 12.75 -6.81
C PRO A 60 -4.13 13.54 -7.46
N SER A 61 -3.35 14.28 -6.67
CA SER A 61 -2.12 14.89 -7.18
C SER A 61 -1.08 13.81 -7.51
N ALA A 62 -0.08 14.13 -8.33
CA ALA A 62 0.97 13.19 -8.69
C ALA A 62 1.72 12.63 -7.46
N GLU A 63 2.04 13.49 -6.48
CA GLU A 63 2.67 13.07 -5.23
C GLU A 63 1.79 12.10 -4.42
N VAL A 64 0.49 12.41 -4.30
CA VAL A 64 -0.46 11.52 -3.63
C VAL A 64 -0.56 10.19 -4.37
N MET A 65 -0.66 10.21 -5.70
CA MET A 65 -0.72 8.98 -6.49
C MET A 65 0.55 8.14 -6.34
N GLN A 66 1.73 8.75 -6.29
CA GLN A 66 2.97 8.00 -6.07
C GLN A 66 2.91 7.25 -4.73
N ARG A 67 2.52 7.94 -3.66
CA ARG A 67 2.34 7.31 -2.34
C ARG A 67 1.29 6.20 -2.35
N LEU A 68 0.18 6.39 -3.06
CA LEU A 68 -0.87 5.36 -3.18
C LEU A 68 -0.38 4.16 -4.00
N ARG A 69 0.50 4.35 -5.00
CA ARG A 69 1.14 3.25 -5.75
C ARG A 69 2.09 2.45 -4.85
N ASP A 70 2.90 3.12 -4.04
CA ASP A 70 3.80 2.45 -3.10
C ASP A 70 2.99 1.66 -2.06
N ALA A 71 1.94 2.26 -1.50
CA ALA A 71 1.02 1.59 -0.59
C ALA A 71 0.30 0.41 -1.25
N TYR A 72 -0.15 0.55 -2.51
CA TYR A 72 -0.79 -0.54 -3.24
C TYR A 72 0.15 -1.70 -3.50
N HIS A 73 1.40 -1.45 -3.90
CA HIS A 73 2.38 -2.52 -4.11
C HIS A 73 2.53 -3.34 -2.83
N VAL A 74 2.71 -2.68 -1.69
CA VAL A 74 2.82 -3.34 -0.39
C VAL A 74 1.54 -4.08 -0.01
N ALA A 75 0.37 -3.44 -0.13
CA ALA A 75 -0.91 -4.02 0.25
C ALA A 75 -1.25 -5.24 -0.62
N ALA A 76 -1.04 -5.15 -1.93
CA ALA A 76 -1.29 -6.23 -2.88
C ALA A 76 -0.30 -7.39 -2.70
N LEU A 77 0.95 -7.12 -2.28
CA LEU A 77 1.89 -8.17 -1.91
C LEU A 77 1.38 -8.96 -0.70
N LEU A 78 1.03 -8.27 0.39
CA LEU A 78 0.59 -8.93 1.63
C LEU A 78 -0.76 -9.64 1.46
N HIS A 79 -1.69 -9.05 0.71
CA HIS A 79 -3.04 -9.59 0.52
C HIS A 79 -3.10 -10.92 -0.25
N GLN A 80 -1.99 -11.37 -0.82
CA GLN A 80 -1.90 -12.68 -1.47
C GLN A 80 -2.04 -13.84 -0.49
N HIS A 81 -1.57 -13.65 0.74
CA HIS A 81 -1.58 -14.67 1.79
C HIS A 81 -2.40 -14.22 3.00
N GLU A 82 -2.58 -12.91 3.17
CA GLU A 82 -3.25 -12.33 4.32
C GLU A 82 -4.62 -11.76 4.01
N THR A 83 -5.51 -11.83 5.00
CA THR A 83 -6.83 -11.20 4.90
C THR A 83 -6.71 -9.67 4.97
N ALA A 84 -7.67 -8.95 4.36
CA ALA A 84 -7.69 -7.48 4.40
C ALA A 84 -7.54 -6.88 5.82
N PRO A 85 -8.20 -7.40 6.87
CA PRO A 85 -7.98 -6.93 8.24
C PRO A 85 -6.53 -7.08 8.74
N VAL A 86 -5.83 -8.16 8.36
CA VAL A 86 -4.42 -8.37 8.74
C VAL A 86 -3.52 -7.38 8.01
N VAL A 87 -3.72 -7.19 6.71
CA VAL A 87 -2.98 -6.17 5.93
C VAL A 87 -3.21 -4.78 6.51
N GLN A 88 -4.46 -4.45 6.84
CA GLN A 88 -4.79 -3.17 7.46
C GLN A 88 -4.07 -2.98 8.81
N ALA A 89 -4.11 -4.00 9.68
CA ALA A 89 -3.43 -3.98 10.96
C ALA A 89 -1.92 -3.81 10.81
N TRP A 90 -1.30 -4.48 9.83
CA TRP A 90 0.13 -4.36 9.53
C TRP A 90 0.51 -2.92 9.13
N PHE A 91 -0.31 -2.24 8.32
CA PHE A 91 -0.06 -0.85 7.94
C PHE A 91 -0.16 0.14 9.12
N MET A 92 -1.00 -0.17 10.11
CA MET A 92 -1.25 0.70 11.26
C MET A 92 -0.36 0.37 12.46
N GLY A 93 0.15 -0.86 12.54
CA GLY A 93 0.97 -1.34 13.65
C GLY A 93 2.38 -0.76 13.64
N MET A 94 2.96 -0.62 14.83
CA MET A 94 4.38 -0.31 14.97
C MET A 94 5.21 -1.43 14.34
N ASN A 95 6.23 -1.05 13.60
CA ASN A 95 7.10 -2.00 12.93
C ASN A 95 8.55 -1.81 13.40
N PRO A 96 9.12 -2.77 14.15
CA PRO A 96 10.50 -2.66 14.66
C PRO A 96 11.56 -2.53 13.56
N GLN A 97 11.26 -2.98 12.35
CA GLN A 97 12.18 -2.83 11.20
C GLN A 97 12.11 -1.44 10.57
N LEU A 98 11.16 -0.60 11.00
CA LEU A 98 10.96 0.78 10.56
C LEU A 98 11.09 1.76 11.75
N ASP A 99 12.00 1.47 12.69
CA ASP A 99 12.22 2.27 13.91
C ASP A 99 10.92 2.51 14.72
N ASP A 100 10.09 1.48 14.82
CA ASP A 100 8.77 1.50 15.46
C ASP A 100 7.77 2.49 14.84
N VAL A 101 8.05 2.99 13.63
CA VAL A 101 7.12 3.84 12.87
C VAL A 101 6.12 2.97 12.10
N PRO A 102 4.80 3.25 12.19
CA PRO A 102 3.81 2.56 11.39
C PRO A 102 4.05 2.74 9.88
N PRO A 103 3.95 1.69 9.06
CA PRO A 103 4.15 1.78 7.61
C PRO A 103 3.31 2.88 6.94
N ALA A 104 2.04 3.01 7.31
CA ALA A 104 1.17 4.05 6.75
C ALA A 104 1.66 5.46 7.08
N ARG A 105 2.20 5.66 8.29
CA ARG A 105 2.75 6.93 8.74
C ARG A 105 4.04 7.26 8.00
N LEU A 106 4.93 6.28 7.85
CA LEU A 106 6.19 6.46 7.15
C LEU A 106 5.96 6.84 5.67
N LEU A 107 5.01 6.20 4.99
CA LEU A 107 4.62 6.56 3.62
C LEU A 107 3.99 7.96 3.54
N ARG A 108 3.22 8.37 4.55
CA ARG A 108 2.54 9.67 4.56
C ARG A 108 3.50 10.83 4.84
N GLU A 109 4.35 10.68 5.85
CA GLU A 109 5.15 11.77 6.42
C GLU A 109 6.61 11.74 5.94
N GLY A 110 7.12 10.58 5.53
CA GLY A 110 8.48 10.40 5.04
C GLY A 110 8.66 10.80 3.57
N ARG A 111 9.94 10.87 3.14
CA ARG A 111 10.27 11.03 1.72
C ARG A 111 9.98 9.72 0.99
N LEU A 112 9.15 9.75 -0.04
CA LEU A 112 8.71 8.54 -0.74
C LEU A 112 9.88 7.73 -1.35
N GLU A 113 10.94 8.41 -1.77
CA GLU A 113 12.18 7.79 -2.29
C GLU A 113 12.84 6.85 -1.28
N ASP A 114 12.72 7.14 0.03
CA ASP A 114 13.29 6.33 1.10
C ASP A 114 12.21 5.41 1.73
N ALA A 115 11.03 5.97 1.99
CA ALA A 115 9.93 5.32 2.68
C ALA A 115 9.34 4.16 1.86
N GLY A 116 9.13 4.34 0.56
CA GLY A 116 8.57 3.31 -0.32
C GLY A 116 9.41 2.02 -0.30
N PRO A 117 10.72 2.10 -0.63
CA PRO A 117 11.61 0.94 -0.59
C PRO A 117 11.73 0.30 0.80
N ALA A 118 11.79 1.10 1.87
CA ALA A 118 11.89 0.59 3.24
C ALA A 118 10.64 -0.21 3.63
N VAL A 119 9.44 0.35 3.42
CA VAL A 119 8.18 -0.36 3.73
C VAL A 119 8.04 -1.63 2.89
N LEU A 120 8.39 -1.58 1.61
CA LEU A 120 8.32 -2.75 0.73
C LEU A 120 9.30 -3.86 1.14
N ALA A 121 10.52 -3.51 1.54
CA ALA A 121 11.49 -4.48 2.05
C ALA A 121 10.96 -5.20 3.30
N THR A 122 10.36 -4.44 4.22
CA THR A 122 9.75 -4.99 5.44
C THR A 122 8.52 -5.85 5.13
N ALA A 123 7.70 -5.47 4.14
CA ALA A 123 6.56 -6.26 3.69
C ALA A 123 6.99 -7.62 3.09
N ARG A 124 8.08 -7.63 2.30
CA ARG A 124 8.67 -8.89 1.80
C ARG A 124 9.19 -9.76 2.94
N ALA A 125 9.83 -9.18 3.95
CA ALA A 125 10.30 -9.92 5.11
C ALA A 125 9.12 -10.54 5.89
N PHE A 126 8.04 -9.79 6.08
CA PHE A 126 6.81 -10.28 6.70
C PHE A 126 6.19 -11.44 5.90
N ALA A 127 6.01 -11.27 4.59
CA ALA A 127 5.43 -12.28 3.71
C ALA A 127 6.28 -13.56 3.59
N ALA A 128 7.59 -13.47 3.83
CA ALA A 128 8.48 -14.64 3.84
C ALA A 128 8.52 -15.38 5.20
N ALA A 129 8.04 -14.74 6.28
CA ALA A 129 8.05 -15.29 7.63
C ALA A 129 6.73 -15.95 8.05
N GLY A 130 5.64 -15.70 7.32
CA GLY A 130 4.33 -16.37 7.46
C GLY A 130 4.23 -17.61 6.58
#